data_AF-A0A7X7PSB5-F1
#
_entry.id   AF-A0A7X7PSB5-F1
#
_cell.length_a   1.000
_cell.length_b   1.000
_cell.length_c   1.000
_cell.angle_alpha   90.00
_cell.angle_beta   90.00
_cell.angle_gamma   90.00
#
_symmetry.space_group_name_H-M   'P 1'
#
loop_
_entity.id
_entity.type
_entity.pdbx_description
1 polymer ?
#
loop_
_entity_poly.entity_id
_entity_poly.type
_entity_poly.pdbx_seq_one_letter_code
_entity_poly.pdbx_strand_id
1 'polypeptide(L)' 'QYVVMRALAWPDAFPATDRGVLKAMGEEDPRRARTRATAWAPWRSYAVMHLWQMLEDRRMEE' A
#
# COMPACT_ATOMS: atom_id res chain seq x y z
N GLN A 1 -10.86 0.45 4.29
CA GLN A 1 -10.20 -0.35 3.24
C GLN A 1 -9.29 -1.44 3.82
N TYR A 2 -8.54 -1.18 4.89
CA TYR A 2 -7.73 -2.21 5.54
C TYR A 2 -8.53 -3.46 5.98
N VAL A 3 -9.71 -3.26 6.56
CA VAL A 3 -10.58 -4.37 7.01
C VAL A 3 -11.01 -5.27 5.85
N VAL A 4 -11.51 -4.71 4.74
CA VAL A 4 -11.91 -5.51 3.57
C VAL A 4 -10.72 -6.21 2.90
N MET A 5 -9.53 -5.63 2.98
CA MET A 5 -8.29 -6.25 2.49
C MET A 5 -7.91 -7.48 3.31
N ARG A 6 -7.92 -7.38 4.65
CA ARG A 6 -7.44 -8.44 5.56
C ARG A 6 -8.52 -9.45 5.93
N ALA A 7 -9.77 -9.02 6.09
CA ALA A 7 -10.88 -9.86 6.55
C ALA A 7 -11.67 -10.51 5.40
N LEU A 8 -11.76 -9.84 4.25
CA LEU A 8 -12.50 -10.35 3.08
C LEU A 8 -11.59 -10.74 1.92
N ALA A 9 -10.26 -10.69 2.13
CA ALA A 9 -9.26 -11.01 1.11
C ALA A 9 -9.49 -10.28 -0.23
N TRP A 10 -10.05 -9.07 -0.20
CA TRP A 10 -10.40 -8.35 -1.43
C TRP A 10 -9.12 -7.91 -2.16
N PRO A 11 -8.81 -8.43 -3.37
CA PRO A 11 -7.52 -8.17 -4.05
C PRO A 11 -7.26 -6.72 -4.45
N ASP A 12 -8.30 -5.90 -4.58
CA ASP A 12 -8.20 -4.55 -5.15
C ASP A 12 -8.34 -3.42 -4.12
N ALA A 13 -8.24 -3.76 -2.83
CA ALA A 13 -8.29 -2.79 -1.75
C ALA A 13 -6.95 -2.05 -1.61
N PHE A 14 -6.99 -0.72 -1.55
CA PHE A 14 -5.81 0.13 -1.40
C PHE A 14 -6.03 1.19 -0.29
N PRO A 15 -5.43 1.06 0.90
CA PRO A 15 -5.57 2.01 1.99
C PRO A 15 -4.65 3.23 1.78
N ALA A 16 -5.08 4.18 0.95
CA ALA A 16 -4.27 5.34 0.55
C ALA A 16 -3.83 6.26 1.70
N THR A 17 -4.49 6.19 2.86
CA THR A 17 -4.16 6.98 4.06
C THR A 17 -3.21 6.26 5.02
N ASP A 18 -2.76 5.05 4.68
CA ASP A 18 -1.80 4.31 5.49
C ASP A 18 -0.42 4.97 5.42
N ARG A 19 0.11 5.39 6.58
CA ARG A 19 1.40 6.09 6.63
C ARG A 19 2.57 5.21 6.19
N GLY A 20 2.50 3.90 6.41
CA GLY A 20 3.53 2.96 5.95
C GLY A 20 3.56 2.87 4.43
N VAL A 21 2.39 2.74 3.80
CA VAL A 21 2.23 2.76 2.34
C VAL A 21 2.72 4.07 1.74
N LEU A 22 2.32 5.21 2.30
CA LEU A 22 2.76 6.54 1.85
C LEU A 22 4.28 6.69 1.94
N LYS A 23 4.88 6.31 3.08
CA LYS A 23 6.34 6.33 3.27
C LYS A 23 7.07 5.42 2.28
N ALA A 24 6.57 4.20 2.06
CA ALA A 24 7.16 3.25 1.11
C ALA A 24 7.06 3.74 -0.35
N MET A 25 5.99 4.45 -0.70
CA MET A 25 5.80 5.05 -2.03
C MET A 25 6.56 6.37 -2.24
N GLY A 26 7.16 6.92 -1.19
CA GLY A 26 7.77 8.26 -1.21
C GLY A 26 6.74 9.35 -1.53
N GLU A 27 5.51 9.21 -1.03
CA GLU A 27 4.39 10.11 -1.30
C GLU A 27 3.81 10.63 0.02
N GLU A 28 3.35 11.88 0.04
CA GLU A 28 2.73 12.49 1.22
C GLU A 28 1.23 12.72 1.04
N ASP A 29 0.75 12.82 -0.21
CA ASP A 29 -0.66 13.02 -0.53
C ASP A 29 -1.38 11.69 -0.83
N PRO A 30 -2.35 11.28 0.01
CA PRO A 30 -3.20 10.11 -0.24
C PRO A 30 -3.90 10.10 -1.60
N ARG A 31 -4.24 11.27 -2.16
CA ARG A 31 -4.89 11.37 -3.47
C ARG A 31 -3.93 10.98 -4.58
N ARG A 32 -2.70 11.49 -4.55
CA ARG A 32 -1.64 11.13 -5.50
C ARG A 32 -1.27 9.65 -5.36
N ALA A 33 -1.17 9.15 -4.14
CA ALA A 33 -0.94 7.73 -3.88
C ALA A 33 -2.03 6.85 -4.51
N ARG A 34 -3.30 7.23 -4.37
CA ARG A 34 -4.43 6.50 -4.96
C ARG A 34 -4.40 6.51 -6.49
N THR A 35 -4.04 7.64 -7.11
CA THR A 35 -3.86 7.73 -8.56
C THR A 35 -2.70 6.87 -9.03
N ARG A 36 -1.55 6.89 -8.34
CA ARG A 36 -0.42 6.02 -8.70
C ARG A 36 -0.75 4.54 -8.55
N ALA A 37 -1.51 4.18 -7.52
CA ALA A 37 -1.92 2.81 -7.26
C ALA A 37 -2.88 2.25 -8.32
N THR A 38 -3.48 3.07 -9.21
CA THR A 38 -4.30 2.53 -10.31
C THR A 38 -3.48 1.67 -11.28
N ALA A 39 -2.17 1.89 -11.38
CA ALA A 39 -1.27 1.06 -12.18
C ALA A 39 -1.17 -0.39 -11.68
N TRP A 40 -1.56 -0.67 -10.43
CA TRP A 40 -1.55 -2.00 -9.83
C TRP A 40 -2.93 -2.66 -9.80
N ALA A 41 -3.97 -2.02 -10.35
CA ALA A 41 -5.28 -2.63 -10.45
C ALA A 41 -5.25 -3.85 -11.39
N PRO A 42 -5.98 -4.94 -11.09
CA PRO A 42 -6.92 -5.13 -9.98
C PRO A 42 -6.30 -5.73 -8.70
N TRP A 43 -4.97 -5.76 -8.57
CA TRP A 43 -4.24 -6.46 -7.50
C TRP A 43 -3.60 -5.50 -6.49
N ARG A 44 -4.22 -4.34 -6.24
CA ARG A 44 -3.63 -3.28 -5.42
C ARG A 44 -3.32 -3.71 -3.98
N SER A 45 -4.05 -4.68 -3.43
CA SER A 45 -3.77 -5.21 -2.10
C SER A 45 -2.44 -5.96 -2.01
N TYR A 46 -2.03 -6.63 -3.09
CA TYR A 46 -0.72 -7.29 -3.15
C TYR A 46 0.41 -6.27 -3.23
N ALA A 47 0.23 -5.19 -4.00
CA ALA A 47 1.20 -4.10 -4.03
C ALA A 47 1.41 -3.48 -2.64
N VAL A 48 0.33 -3.31 -1.87
CA VAL A 48 0.40 -2.83 -0.47
C VAL A 48 1.21 -3.78 0.42
N MET A 49 1.03 -5.09 0.28
CA MET A 49 1.81 -6.07 1.04
C MET A 49 3.31 -5.98 0.71
N HIS A 50 3.67 -5.83 -0.58
CA HIS A 50 5.06 -5.63 -0.98
C HIS A 50 5.63 -4.31 -0.46
N LEU A 51 4.86 -3.22 -0.45
CA LEU A 51 5.29 -1.94 0.09
C LEU A 51 5.59 -2.01 1.59
N TRP A 52 4.78 -2.73 2.36
CA TRP A 52 5.08 -2.97 3.77
C TRP A 52 6.34 -3.81 3.97
N GLN A 53 6.53 -4.85 3.16
CA GLN A 53 7.73 -5.67 3.24
C GLN A 53 8.99 -4.86 2.91
N MET A 54 8.98 -4.04 1.85
CA MET A 54 10.09 -3.15 1.51
C MET A 54 10.42 -2.16 2.63
N LEU A 55 9.40 -1.69 3.37
CA LEU A 55 9.60 -0.78 4.49
C LEU A 55 10.24 -1.50 5.69
N GLU A 56 9.83 -2.75 5.95
CA GLU A 56 10.43 -3.60 6.97
C GLU A 56 11.89 -3.92 6.62
N ASP A 57 12.17 -4.31 5.37
CA ASP A 57 13.53 -4.61 4.90
C ASP A 57 14.44 -3.39 5.08
N ARG A 58 13.99 -2.20 4.68
CA ARG A 58 14.75 -0.94 4.89
C ARG A 58 15.02 -0.66 6.37
N ARG A 59 14.07 -0.98 7.26
CA ARG A 59 14.23 -0.78 8.71
C ARG A 59 15.28 -1.72 9.30
N MET A 60 15.51 -2.88 8.70
CA MET A 60 16.49 -3.87 9.18
C MET A 60 17.92 -3.57 8.69
N GLU A 61 18.05 -2.78 7.62
CA GLU A 61 19.33 -2.31 7.08
C GLU A 61 19.88 -1.06 7.79
N GLU A 62 19.03 -0.32 8.51
CA GLU A 62 19.36 0.85 9.35
C GLU A 62 19.92 0.45 10.73
#